data_AF-A0A9W6CFC7-F1
#
_entry.id   AF-A0A9W6CFC7-F1
#
_cell.length_a   1.000
_cell.length_b   1.000
_cell.length_c   1.000
_cell.angle_alpha   90.00
_cell.angle_beta   90.00
_cell.angle_gamma   90.00
#
_symmetry.space_group_name_H-M   'P 1'
#
loop_
_entity.id
_entity.type
_entity.pdbx_description
1 polymer ?
#
loop_
_entity_poly.entity_id
_entity_poly.type
_entity_poly.pdbx_seq_one_letter_code
_entity_poly.pdbx_strand_id
1 'polypeptide(L)' 'MTKILIVEDDEKIAWLEKDYLESNGYETVLLDDGRSGIRSIFRS' A
#
# COMPACT_ATOMS: atom_id res chain seq x y z
N MET A 1 -4.19 3.13 14.75
CA MET A 1 -4.73 2.35 13.62
C MET A 1 -3.59 1.54 13.01
N THR A 2 -3.89 0.34 12.50
CA THR A 2 -2.89 -0.47 11.80
C THR A 2 -2.73 0.07 10.38
N LYS A 3 -1.49 0.36 10.01
CA LYS A 3 -1.14 0.91 8.69
C LYS A 3 -0.55 -0.17 7.81
N ILE A 4 -1.09 -0.33 6.61
CA ILE A 4 -0.69 -1.33 5.61
C ILE A 4 -0.01 -0.62 4.44
N LEU A 5 1.12 -1.15 4.01
CA LEU A 5 1.78 -0.75 2.78
C LEU A 5 1.41 -1.74 1.68
N ILE A 6 0.82 -1.23 0.60
CA ILE A 6 0.48 -1.98 -0.59
C ILE A 6 1.51 -1.62 -1.67
N VAL A 7 2.18 -2.62 -2.24
CA VAL A 7 3.13 -2.45 -3.33
C VAL A 7 2.60 -3.26 -4.51
N GLU A 8 2.04 -2.57 -5.50
CA GLU A 8 1.27 -3.16 -6.59
C GLU A 8 1.46 -2.33 -7.87
N ASP A 9 1.90 -2.97 -8.96
CA ASP A 9 2.27 -2.30 -10.20
C ASP A 9 1.08 -2.01 -11.13
N ASP A 10 -0.05 -2.70 -10.96
CA ASP A 10 -1.30 -2.36 -11.65
C ASP A 10 -2.16 -1.39 -10.82
N GLU A 11 -2.33 -0.17 -11.32
CA GLU A 11 -3.13 0.87 -10.67
C GLU A 11 -4.55 0.41 -10.31
N LYS A 12 -5.21 -0.37 -11.18
CA LYS A 12 -6.59 -0.81 -10.93
C LYS A 12 -6.66 -1.80 -9.78
N ILE A 13 -5.67 -2.68 -9.67
CA ILE A 13 -5.57 -3.63 -8.55
C ILE A 13 -5.23 -2.87 -7.26
N ALA A 14 -4.28 -1.94 -7.30
CA ALA A 14 -3.89 -1.15 -6.14
C ALA A 14 -5.08 -0.38 -5.53
N TRP A 15 -5.93 0.24 -6.36
CA TRP A 15 -7.15 0.92 -5.90
C TRP A 15 -8.17 -0.06 -5.32
N LEU A 16 -8.38 -1.23 -5.95
CA LEU A 16 -9.31 -2.24 -5.45
C LEU A 16 -8.92 -2.75 -4.05
N GLU A 17 -7.63 -3.02 -3.84
CA GLU A 17 -7.09 -3.47 -2.55
C GLU A 17 -7.16 -2.39 -1.48
N LYS A 18 -6.84 -1.14 -1.86
CA LYS A 18 -6.99 0.04 -1.00
C LYS A 18 -8.43 0.16 -0.51
N ASP A 19 -9.41 0.16 -1.42
CA ASP A 19 -10.82 0.32 -1.09
C ASP A 19 -11.30 -0.78 -0.14
N TYR A 20 -10.87 -2.04 -0.39
CA TYR A 20 -11.18 -3.17 0.49
C TYR A 20 -10.61 -2.96 1.89
N LEU A 21 -9.33 -2.62 2.02
CA LEU A 21 -8.67 -2.48 3.32
C LEU A 21 -9.16 -1.25 4.10
N GLU A 22 -9.38 -0.12 3.43
CA GLU A 22 -9.90 1.08 4.08
C GLU A 22 -11.35 0.90 4.54
N SER A 23 -12.18 0.19 3.77
CA SER A 23 -13.53 -0.20 4.18
C SER A 23 -13.54 -1.11 5.41
N ASN A 24 -12.45 -1.85 5.66
CA ASN A 24 -12.28 -2.68 6.86
C ASN A 24 -11.60 -1.94 8.03
N GLY A 25 -11.38 -0.62 7.92
CA GLY A 25 -10.85 0.22 9.00
C GLY A 25 -9.32 0.28 9.10
N TYR A 26 -8.60 -0.15 8.06
CA TYR A 26 -7.15 0.00 7.98
C TYR A 26 -6.77 1.34 7.31
N GLU A 27 -5.59 1.85 7.65
CA GLU A 27 -4.96 2.90 6.85
C GLU A 27 -4.05 2.28 5.81
N THR A 28 -4.04 2.80 4.59
CA THR A 28 -3.25 2.26 3.49
C THR A 28 -2.28 3.28 2.88
N VAL A 29 -1.18 2.79 2.34
CA VAL A 29 -0.26 3.54 1.47
C VAL A 29 -0.01 2.72 0.23
N LEU A 30 -0.15 3.33 -0.94
CA LEU A 30 0.14 2.71 -2.23
C LEU A 30 1.54 3.08 -2.71
N LEU A 31 2.24 2.09 -3.28
CA LEU A 31 3.45 2.26 -4.08
C LEU A 31 3.34 1.38 -5.31
N ASP A 32 3.84 1.86 -6.44
CA ASP A 32 3.79 1.19 -7.75
C ASP A 32 5.04 0.34 -8.04
N ASP A 33 6.07 0.44 -7.20
CA ASP A 33 7.33 -0.26 -7.42
C ASP A 33 7.98 -0.80 -6.15
N GLY A 34 8.59 -1.99 -6.28
CA GLY A 34 9.26 -2.68 -5.19
C GLY A 34 10.45 -1.93 -4.60
N ARG A 35 11.16 -1.09 -5.37
CA ARG A 35 12.30 -0.32 -4.84
C ARG A 35 11.79 0.79 -3.93
N SER A 36 10.69 1.45 -4.28
CA SER A 36 9.99 2.38 -3.38
C SER A 36 9.48 1.65 -2.14
N GLY A 37 8.92 0.46 -2.31
CA GLY A 37 8.48 -0.42 -1.22
C GLY A 37 9.59 -0.64 -0.19
N ILE A 38 10.75 -1.14 -0.65
CA ILE A 38 11.93 -1.36 0.19
C ILE A 38 12.37 -0.06 0.88
N ARG A 39 12.51 1.06 0.14
CA ARG A 39 12.91 2.36 0.72
C ARG A 39 11.95 2.84 1.81
N SER A 40 10.66 2.53 1.69
CA SER A 40 9.66 2.94 2.68
C SER A 40 9.77 2.17 4.01
N ILE A 41 10.26 0.92 3.97
CA ILE A 41 10.48 0.07 5.13
C ILE A 41 11.77 0.43 5.86
N PHE A 42 12.85 0.67 5.10
CA PHE A 42 14.20 0.89 5.66
C PHE A 42 14.51 2.35 6.01
N ARG A 43 13.52 3.16 6.38
CA ARG A 43 13.76 4.54 6.84
C ARG A 43 14.49 4.49 8.20
N SER A 44 15.81 4.71 8.16
CA SER A 44 16.69 4.89 9.32
C SER A 44 16.42 6.23 10.00
#